data_AF-A0AAV6TRW2-F1
#
_entry.id   AF-A0AAV6TRW2-F1
#
_cell.length_a   1.000
_cell.length_b   1.000
_cell.length_c   1.000
_cell.angle_alpha   90.00
_cell.angle_beta   90.00
_cell.angle_gamma   90.00
#
_symmetry.space_group_name_H-M   'P 1'
#
loop_
_entity.id
_entity.type
_entity.pdbx_description
1 polymer ?
#
loop_
_entity_poly.entity_id
_entity_poly.type
_entity_poly.pdbx_seq_one_letter_code
_entity_poly.pdbx_strand_id
1 'polypeptide(L)'
;MIVIPALLGWIALGGAFDYFNLTPKSRYQIFDYNAVNQSKVFRPINRTETKYIVVGTLNDAFKFLGMDKDLGLKAIGGGIPFRGYGNYLSHYVDRRMTVEVLFRQDIRTVSTIWVNLNRLA
;
A
#
# COMPACT_ATOMS: atom_id res chain seq x y z
N MET A 1 -14.29 -2.95 5.88
CA MET A 1 -12.87 -3.34 5.78
C MET A 1 -12.16 -2.21 5.05
N ILE A 2 -11.24 -1.50 5.70
CA ILE A 2 -10.46 -0.41 5.09
C ILE A 2 -9.20 -1.05 4.48
N VAL A 3 -8.97 -0.82 3.19
CA VAL A 3 -7.79 -1.31 2.47
C VAL A 3 -6.91 -0.11 2.16
N ILE A 4 -5.70 -0.10 2.71
CA ILE A 4 -4.72 0.95 2.45
C ILE A 4 -3.64 0.34 1.56
N PRO A 5 -3.42 0.86 0.34
CA PRO A 5 -2.34 0.37 -0.50
C PRO A 5 -1.00 0.65 0.17
N ALA A 6 -0.10 -0.34 0.16
CA ALA A 6 1.21 -0.28 0.81
C ALA A 6 2.20 0.60 0.03
N LEU A 7 1.90 1.89 -0.09
CA LEU A 7 2.67 2.89 -0.83
C LEU A 7 3.76 3.56 0.02
N LEU A 8 3.80 3.20 1.30
CA LEU A 8 4.42 3.94 2.40
C LEU A 8 5.75 3.31 2.86
N GLY A 9 6.14 2.20 2.24
CA GLY A 9 7.29 1.39 2.62
C GLY A 9 6.90 0.04 3.22
N TRP A 10 7.82 -0.53 4.01
CA TRP A 10 7.67 -1.88 4.56
C TRP A 10 6.60 -1.91 5.66
N ILE A 11 5.63 -2.81 5.53
CA ILE A 11 4.59 -3.04 6.53
C ILE A 11 4.78 -4.44 7.08
N ALA A 12 5.00 -4.55 8.38
CA ALA A 12 5.10 -5.81 9.08
C ALA A 12 3.72 -6.27 9.58
N LEU A 13 3.50 -7.59 9.57
CA LEU A 13 2.30 -8.17 10.15
C LEU A 13 2.23 -7.89 11.64
N GLY A 14 1.05 -7.45 12.08
CA GLY A 14 0.85 -7.08 13.48
C GLY A 14 1.57 -5.81 13.89
N GLY A 15 2.16 -5.04 12.96
CA GLY A 15 2.62 -3.69 13.27
C GLY A 15 1.44 -2.74 13.48
N ALA A 16 1.50 -1.89 14.49
CA ALA A 16 0.54 -0.81 14.64
C ALA A 16 0.69 0.19 13.49
N PHE A 17 -0.43 0.70 13.01
CA PHE A 17 -0.46 1.67 11.92
C PHE A 17 -1.25 2.91 12.37
N ASP A 18 -0.62 4.07 12.27
CA ASP A 18 -1.29 5.34 12.49
C ASP A 18 -2.12 5.69 11.24
N TYR A 19 -3.44 5.58 11.32
CA TYR A 19 -4.31 5.89 10.19
C TYR A 19 -4.29 7.38 9.83
N PHE A 20 -4.11 8.28 10.80
CA PHE A 20 -4.19 9.72 10.55
C PHE A 20 -2.94 10.23 9.86
N ASN A 21 -1.78 9.73 10.30
CA ASN A 21 -0.47 10.10 9.78
C ASN A 21 0.03 9.16 8.68
N LEU A 22 -0.64 8.01 8.49
CA LEU A 22 -0.32 7.01 7.48
C LEU A 22 1.11 6.51 7.61
N THR A 23 1.50 6.23 8.85
CA THR A 23 2.84 5.77 9.20
C THR A 23 2.77 4.50 10.05
N PRO A 24 3.57 3.47 9.74
CA PRO A 24 3.73 2.34 10.64
C PRO A 24 4.39 2.82 11.94
N LYS A 25 3.79 2.50 13.09
CA LYS A 25 4.40 2.70 14.40
C LYS A 25 5.22 1.46 14.73
N SER A 26 6.47 1.47 14.30
CA SER A 26 7.42 0.34 14.38
C SER A 26 7.65 -0.23 15.78
N ARG A 27 7.28 0.50 16.85
CA ARG A 27 7.47 0.08 18.25
C ARG A 27 6.29 -0.67 18.86
N TYR A 28 5.17 -0.79 18.15
CA TYR A 28 3.97 -1.43 18.69
C TYR A 28 3.60 -2.63 17.83
N GLN A 29 3.71 -3.82 18.41
CA GLN A 29 3.19 -5.05 17.83
C GLN A 29 1.85 -5.36 18.50
N ILE A 30 0.79 -5.44 17.70
CA ILE A 30 -0.60 -5.66 18.16
C ILE A 30 -0.94 -7.15 18.27
N PHE A 31 -0.03 -8.05 17.88
CA PHE A 31 -0.25 -9.46 18.13
C PHE A 31 -0.17 -9.72 19.63
N ASP A 32 -1.23 -10.33 20.16
CA ASP A 32 -1.19 -10.99 21.46
C ASP A 32 0.01 -11.96 21.47
N TYR A 33 0.68 -12.07 22.61
CA TYR A 33 1.76 -13.03 22.84
C TYR A 33 1.35 -14.46 22.40
N ASN A 34 0.10 -14.84 22.67
CA ASN A 34 -0.44 -16.14 22.25
C ASN A 34 -0.59 -16.26 20.73
N ALA A 35 -0.89 -15.15 20.05
CA ALA A 35 -0.99 -15.11 18.59
C ALA A 35 0.39 -15.16 17.92
N VAL A 36 1.44 -14.64 18.56
CA VAL A 36 2.84 -14.79 18.08
C VAL A 36 3.25 -16.26 18.06
N ASN A 37 2.82 -17.04 19.06
CA ASN A 37 3.17 -18.46 19.21
C ASN A 37 2.43 -19.40 18.24
N GLN A 38 1.47 -18.90 17.46
CA GLN A 38 0.74 -19.69 16.48
C GLN A 38 1.39 -19.64 15.10
N SER A 39 1.48 -20.78 14.44
CA SER A 39 1.90 -20.87 13.03
C SER A 39 1.03 -19.95 12.17
N LYS A 40 1.67 -18.98 11.52
CA LYS A 40 1.00 -18.11 10.54
C LYS A 40 0.89 -18.85 9.21
N VAL A 41 -0.34 -19.00 8.71
CA VAL A 41 -0.60 -19.61 7.40
C VAL A 41 -0.85 -18.50 6.37
N PHE A 42 0.06 -18.39 5.42
CA PHE A 42 -0.13 -17.53 4.26
C PHE A 42 -0.81 -18.34 3.16
N ARG A 43 -1.99 -17.89 2.74
CA ARG A 43 -2.65 -18.48 1.56
C ARG A 43 -1.84 -18.10 0.32
N PRO A 44 -1.44 -19.07 -0.50
CA PRO A 44 -0.68 -18.77 -1.69
C PRO A 44 -1.55 -17.93 -2.63
N ILE A 45 -0.95 -16.87 -3.16
CA ILE A 45 -1.55 -16.02 -4.18
C ILE A 45 -0.50 -15.87 -5.27
N ASN A 46 -0.85 -16.28 -6.49
CA ASN A 46 -0.09 -15.94 -7.68
C ASN A 46 -1.05 -15.32 -8.67
N ARG A 47 -1.03 -13.98 -8.74
CA ARG A 47 -1.92 -13.23 -9.62
C ARG A 47 -1.13 -12.12 -10.28
N THR A 48 -1.16 -12.12 -11.60
CA THR A 48 -0.72 -11.00 -12.44
C THR A 48 -1.93 -10.37 -13.08
N GLU A 49 -2.10 -9.06 -12.93
CA GLU A 49 -3.19 -8.32 -13.55
C GLU A 49 -2.65 -7.02 -14.14
N THR A 50 -2.97 -6.75 -15.40
CA THR A 50 -2.59 -5.50 -16.06
C THR A 50 -3.82 -4.61 -16.16
N LYS A 51 -3.68 -3.35 -15.77
CA LYS A 51 -4.72 -2.33 -15.86
C LYS A 51 -4.16 -1.10 -16.55
N TYR A 52 -5.02 -0.43 -17.30
CA TYR A 52 -4.72 0.89 -17.82
C TYR A 52 -5.91 1.82 -17.58
N ILE A 53 -5.63 3.11 -17.40
CA ILE A 53 -6.67 4.14 -17.43
C ILE A 53 -6.18 5.37 -18.17
N VAL A 54 -7.11 6.08 -18.79
CA VAL A 54 -6.90 7.48 -19.18
C VAL A 54 -7.24 8.35 -17.98
N VAL A 55 -6.30 9.18 -17.54
CA VAL A 55 -6.46 10.04 -16.38
C VAL A 55 -6.96 11.41 -16.85
N GLY A 56 -8.24 11.69 -16.63
CA GLY A 56 -8.81 13.02 -16.85
C GLY A 56 -8.69 13.92 -15.62
N THR A 57 -8.72 13.33 -14.43
CA THR A 57 -8.65 14.06 -13.16
C THR A 57 -7.68 13.41 -12.18
N LEU A 58 -7.24 14.19 -11.20
CA LEU A 58 -6.41 13.69 -10.10
C LEU A 58 -7.11 12.57 -9.30
N ASN A 59 -8.44 12.61 -9.22
CA ASN A 59 -9.23 11.58 -8.55
C ASN A 59 -9.18 10.22 -9.29
N ASP A 60 -9.07 10.25 -10.63
CA ASP A 60 -8.93 9.02 -11.43
C ASP A 60 -7.58 8.36 -11.16
N ALA A 61 -6.52 9.17 -11.05
CA ALA A 61 -5.21 8.70 -10.62
C ALA A 61 -5.25 8.08 -9.21
N PHE A 62 -5.92 8.71 -8.23
CA PHE A 62 -6.05 8.13 -6.89
C PHE A 62 -6.75 6.77 -6.90
N LYS A 63 -7.88 6.67 -7.59
CA LYS A 63 -8.61 5.40 -7.75
C LYS A 63 -7.75 4.34 -8.41
N PHE A 64 -7.01 4.70 -9.46
CA PHE A 64 -6.11 3.79 -10.16
C PHE A 64 -4.98 3.27 -9.26
N LEU A 65 -4.51 4.09 -8.32
CA LEU A 65 -3.50 3.71 -7.34
C LEU A 65 -4.11 2.97 -6.13
N GLY A 66 -5.43 2.77 -6.10
CA GLY A 66 -6.13 2.14 -4.99
C GLY A 66 -6.20 3.02 -3.74
N MET A 67 -6.09 4.33 -3.90
CA MET A 67 -6.14 5.31 -2.81
C MET A 67 -7.53 5.92 -2.71
N ASP A 68 -7.95 6.17 -1.48
CA ASP A 68 -9.09 7.05 -1.23
C ASP A 68 -8.71 8.51 -1.52
N LYS A 69 -9.69 9.35 -1.82
CA LYS A 69 -9.47 10.76 -2.18
C LYS A 69 -8.74 11.52 -1.06
N ASP A 70 -9.14 11.31 0.19
CA ASP A 70 -8.53 11.99 1.34
C ASP A 70 -7.09 11.55 1.56
N LEU A 71 -6.81 10.27 1.30
CA LEU A 71 -5.46 9.70 1.32
C LEU A 71 -4.58 10.37 0.24
N GLY A 72 -5.12 10.48 -0.98
CA GLY A 72 -4.45 11.11 -2.12
C GLY A 72 -4.24 12.62 -1.95
N LEU A 73 -5.12 13.33 -1.26
CA LEU A 73 -4.90 14.76 -0.98
C LEU A 73 -3.82 14.96 0.07
N LYS A 74 -3.83 14.17 1.15
CA LYS A 74 -2.73 14.18 2.14
C LYS A 74 -1.40 13.77 1.51
N ALA A 75 -1.44 12.90 0.50
CA ALA A 75 -0.29 12.47 -0.27
C ALA A 75 0.43 13.64 -0.95
N ILE A 76 -0.33 14.39 -1.75
CA ILE A 76 0.20 15.50 -2.55
C ILE A 76 0.61 16.67 -1.65
N GLY A 77 -0.10 16.87 -0.52
CA GLY A 77 0.24 17.89 0.48
C GLY A 77 1.57 17.67 1.21
N GLY A 78 2.35 16.64 0.87
CA GLY A 78 3.66 16.37 1.48
C GLY A 78 3.59 15.77 2.88
N GLY A 79 2.39 15.46 3.38
CA GLY A 79 2.20 14.87 4.71
C GLY A 79 2.61 13.40 4.79
N ILE A 80 2.93 12.77 3.66
CA ILE A 80 3.16 11.33 3.56
C ILE A 80 4.33 11.05 2.60
N PRO A 81 5.37 10.31 3.01
CA PRO A 81 6.42 9.86 2.11
C PRO A 81 5.94 8.69 1.25
N PHE A 82 5.94 8.85 -0.07
CA PHE A 82 5.66 7.77 -1.03
C PHE A 82 6.92 7.01 -1.41
N ARG A 83 6.74 5.72 -1.74
CA ARG A 83 7.75 4.88 -2.36
C ARG A 83 7.15 4.11 -3.54
N GLY A 84 8.02 3.65 -4.44
CA GLY A 84 7.63 2.86 -5.61
C GLY A 84 6.69 3.63 -6.54
N TYR A 85 5.63 2.99 -7.01
CA TYR A 85 4.69 3.60 -7.95
C TYR A 85 3.86 4.75 -7.36
N GLY A 86 3.85 4.94 -6.03
CA GLY A 86 3.26 6.10 -5.38
C GLY A 86 3.98 7.43 -5.70
N ASN A 87 5.27 7.39 -6.07
CA ASN A 87 6.04 8.57 -6.48
C ASN A 87 5.46 9.28 -7.70
N TYR A 88 4.61 8.60 -8.48
CA TYR A 88 3.87 9.26 -9.54
C TYR A 88 3.08 10.47 -9.02
N LEU A 89 2.51 10.41 -7.81
CA LEU A 89 1.74 11.53 -7.25
C LEU A 89 2.57 12.77 -6.88
N SER A 90 3.90 12.65 -6.76
CA SER A 90 4.76 13.82 -6.50
C SER A 90 5.00 14.64 -7.77
N HIS A 91 4.66 14.13 -8.95
CA HIS A 91 4.86 14.83 -10.21
C HIS A 91 3.63 15.67 -10.54
N TYR A 92 3.84 16.98 -10.69
CA TYR A 92 2.79 17.88 -11.16
C TYR A 92 2.57 17.68 -12.66
N VAL A 93 1.31 17.46 -13.04
CA VAL A 93 0.86 17.37 -14.45
C VAL A 93 -0.31 18.32 -14.63
N ASP A 94 -0.19 19.26 -15.58
CA ASP A 94 -1.30 20.12 -15.98
C ASP A 94 -2.27 19.37 -16.89
N ARG A 95 -3.27 18.75 -16.26
CA ARG A 95 -4.26 17.90 -16.92
C ARG A 95 -5.33 18.68 -17.69
N ARG A 96 -5.26 20.02 -17.73
CA ARG A 96 -6.15 20.83 -18.59
C ARG A 96 -5.72 20.81 -20.05
N MET A 97 -4.44 20.56 -20.31
CA MET A 97 -3.86 20.57 -21.66
C MET A 97 -3.16 19.26 -22.03
N THR A 98 -3.12 18.28 -21.13
CA THR A 98 -2.40 17.02 -21.32
C THR A 98 -3.33 15.84 -21.06
N VAL A 99 -3.32 14.87 -21.97
CA VAL A 99 -3.95 13.55 -21.77
C VAL A 99 -2.90 12.60 -21.25
N GLU A 100 -3.19 11.97 -20.12
CA GLU A 100 -2.27 11.05 -19.48
C GLU A 100 -2.85 9.64 -19.48
N VAL A 101 -2.04 8.64 -19.83
CA VAL A 101 -2.43 7.23 -19.79
C VAL A 101 -1.51 6.51 -18.82
N LEU A 102 -2.11 5.95 -17.78
CA LEU A 102 -1.40 5.17 -16.78
C LEU A 102 -1.55 3.68 -17.08
N PHE A 103 -0.42 2.97 -17.04
CA PHE A 103 -0.36 1.52 -17.12
C PHE A 103 0.19 0.98 -15.81
N ARG A 104 -0.45 -0.08 -15.29
CA ARG A 104 -0.03 -0.76 -14.06
C ARG A 104 -0.08 -2.25 -14.28
N GLN A 105 1.00 -2.92 -13.92
CA GLN A 105 1.05 -4.37 -13.78
C GLN A 105 1.08 -4.71 -12.29
N ASP A 106 -0.01 -5.29 -11.80
CA ASP A 106 -0.09 -5.84 -10.46
C ASP A 106 0.44 -7.25 -10.45
N ILE A 107 1.60 -7.45 -9.84
CA ILE A 107 2.14 -8.78 -9.56
C ILE A 107 1.97 -9.04 -8.07
N ARG A 108 1.09 -9.98 -7.72
CA ARG A 108 0.89 -10.43 -6.34
C ARG A 108 1.39 -11.86 -6.21
N THR A 109 2.49 -12.00 -5.49
CA THR A 109 3.10 -13.29 -5.20
C THR A 109 3.18 -13.46 -3.70
N VAL A 110 2.47 -14.45 -3.18
CA VAL A 110 2.60 -14.95 -1.81
C VAL A 110 2.89 -16.43 -1.95
N SER A 111 4.10 -16.84 -1.59
CA SER A 111 4.45 -18.25 -1.45
C SER A 111 3.92 -18.77 -0.12
N THR A 112 3.60 -20.06 -0.02
CA THR A 112 3.33 -20.68 1.28
C THR A 112 4.60 -20.59 2.12
N ILE A 113 4.56 -19.84 3.22
CA ILE A 113 5.65 -19.77 4.19
C ILE A 113 5.07 -20.15 5.54
N TRP A 114 5.67 -21.15 6.19
CA TRP A 114 5.40 -21.45 7.59
C TRP A 114 6.38 -20.65 8.44
N VAL A 115 5.90 -19.56 9.05
CA VAL A 115 6.72 -18.76 9.96
C VAL A 115 6.42 -19.19 11.39
N ASN A 116 7.42 -19.80 12.05
CA ASN A 116 7.41 -20.04 13.49
C ASN A 116 8.18 -18.91 14.17
N LEU A 117 7.45 -18.02 14.86
CA LEU A 117 8.02 -16.82 15.48
C LEU A 117 8.77 -17.13 16.79
N ASN A 118 8.69 -18.36 17.32
CA ASN A 118 9.31 -18.76 18.60
C ASN A 118 10.84 -18.88 18.52
N ARG A 119 11.44 -18.83 17.32
CA ARG A 119 12.89 -19.04 17.12
C ARG A 119 13.68 -17.75 16.88
N LEU A 120 13.03 -16.59 17.00
CA LEU A 120 13.62 -15.26 16.75
C LEU A 120 13.70 -14.39 18.02
N ALA A 121 13.33 -14.93 19.19
CA ALA A 121 13.46 -14.29 20.49
C ALA A 121 14.70 -14.81 21.24
#